data_AF-A0A2S5NQE0-F1
#
_entry.id   AF-A0A2S5NQE0-F1
#
_cell.length_a   1.000
_cell.length_b   1.000
_cell.length_c   1.000
_cell.angle_alpha   90.00
_cell.angle_beta   90.00
_cell.angle_gamma   90.00
#
_symmetry.space_group_name_H-M   'P 1'
#
loop_
_entity.id
_entity.type
_entity.pdbx_description
1 polymer ?
#
loop_
_entity_poly.entity_id
_entity_poly.type
_entity_poly.pdbx_seq_one_letter_code
_entity_poly.pdbx_strand_id
1 'polypeptide(L)' 'FIANPDLVERYKTDAPLNEADSKSFYGGNEKGYTDYPFLSA' A
#
# COMPACT_ATOMS: atom_id res chain seq x y z
N PHE A 1 3.98 5.50 1.45
CA PHE A 1 2.57 5.59 1.87
C PHE A 1 1.62 5.02 0.83
N ILE A 2 1.71 5.39 -0.45
CA ILE A 2 0.79 4.94 -1.53
C ILE A 2 0.40 3.45 -1.42
N ALA A 3 1.37 2.53 -1.39
CA ALA A 3 1.09 1.09 -1.38
C ALA A 3 0.75 0.50 0.01
N ASN A 4 0.93 1.26 1.09
CA ASN A 4 0.85 0.75 2.45
C ASN A 4 0.03 1.74 3.29
N PRO A 5 -1.30 1.54 3.41
CA PRO A 5 -2.15 2.44 4.20
C PRO A 5 -1.76 2.42 5.69
N ASP A 6 -1.19 1.32 6.16
CA ASP A 6 -0.73 1.04 7.51
C ASP A 6 0.81 1.10 7.67
N LEU A 7 1.50 1.87 6.82
CA LEU A 7 2.97 1.94 6.76
C LEU A 7 3.64 2.19 8.12
N VAL A 8 3.02 3.01 8.97
CA VAL A 8 3.55 3.31 10.30
C VAL A 8 3.58 2.06 11.18
N GLU A 9 2.55 1.22 11.12
CA GLU A 9 2.49 -0.01 11.91
C GLU A 9 3.53 -1.02 11.41
N ARG A 10 3.68 -1.15 10.09
CA ARG A 10 4.69 -2.04 9.50
C ARG A 10 6.12 -1.69 9.90
N TYR A 11 6.46 -0.39 9.92
CA TYR A 11 7.78 0.03 10.42
C TYR A 11 7.97 -0.17 11.92
N LYS A 12 6.89 -0.06 12.73
CA LYS A 12 6.97 -0.32 14.17
C LYS A 12 7.22 -1.78 14.49
N THR A 13 6.70 -2.70 13.68
CA THR A 13 6.72 -4.15 13.91
C THR A 13 7.70 -4.91 13.02
N ASP A 14 8.46 -4.21 12.17
CA ASP A 14 9.31 -4.79 11.14
C ASP A 14 8.54 -5.76 10.21
N ALA A 15 7.29 -5.42 9.90
CA ALA A 15 6.43 -6.22 9.04
C ALA A 15 6.74 -5.97 7.55
N PRO A 16 6.54 -6.99 6.69
CA PRO A 16 6.77 -6.85 5.25
C PRO A 16 5.90 -5.74 4.66
N LEU A 17 6.44 -4.98 3.70
CA LEU A 17 5.72 -3.92 2.98
C LEU A 17 5.04 -4.47 1.73
N ASN A 18 3.89 -3.91 1.38
CA ASN A 18 3.27 -4.14 0.07
C ASN A 18 4.17 -3.58 -1.04
N GLU A 19 4.32 -4.33 -2.13
CA GLU A 19 4.96 -3.86 -3.35
C GLU A 19 4.09 -2.79 -4.01
N ALA A 20 4.74 -1.71 -4.45
CA ALA A 20 4.04 -0.60 -5.08
C ALA A 20 3.98 -0.80 -6.60
N ASP A 21 2.79 -0.72 -7.18
CA ASP A 21 2.60 -0.78 -8.63
C ASP A 21 2.71 0.61 -9.24
N SER A 22 3.90 0.96 -9.73
CA SER A 22 4.19 2.29 -10.28
C SER A 22 3.39 2.64 -11.53
N LYS A 23 2.81 1.65 -12.22
CA LYS A 23 1.98 1.86 -13.41
C LYS A 23 0.60 2.41 -13.07
N SER A 24 0.16 2.26 -11.82
CA SER A 24 -1.14 2.73 -11.34
C SER A 24 -1.05 3.96 -10.42
N PHE A 25 0.14 4.55 -10.24
CA PHE A 25 0.30 5.72 -9.37
C PHE A 25 -0.41 6.97 -9.89
N TYR A 26 -0.46 7.16 -11.21
CA TYR A 26 -0.95 8.39 -11.82
C TYR A 26 -1.81 8.08 -13.04
N GLY A 27 -3.11 8.35 -12.93
CA GLY A 27 -4.09 8.00 -13.96
C GLY A 27 -4.49 6.53 -13.90
N GLY A 28 -5.78 6.27 -13.92
CA GLY A 28 -6.37 4.96 -13.63
C GLY A 28 -7.62 5.10 -12.78
N ASN A 29 -8.20 3.97 -12.41
CA ASN A 29 -9.44 3.87 -11.63
C ASN A 29 -9.06 3.74 -10.13
N GLU A 30 -9.86 3.06 -9.32
CA GLU A 30 -9.61 2.79 -7.89
C GLU A 30 -8.35 1.94 -7.62
N LYS A 31 -7.88 1.22 -8.65
CA LYS A 31 -6.75 0.29 -8.58
C LYS A 31 -5.41 1.02 -8.44
N GLY A 32 -4.63 0.65 -7.42
CA GLY A 32 -3.36 1.28 -7.07
C GLY A 32 -3.53 2.58 -6.28
N TYR A 33 -4.75 2.88 -5.80
CA TYR A 33 -5.06 4.09 -5.05
C TYR A 33 -5.72 3.79 -3.72
N THR A 34 -6.81 3.01 -3.70
CA THR A 34 -7.55 2.67 -2.46
C THR A 34 -7.58 1.18 -2.13
N ASP A 35 -7.10 0.31 -3.02
CA ASP A 35 -7.24 -1.15 -2.94
C ASP A 35 -6.00 -1.87 -2.36
N TYR A 36 -5.01 -1.14 -1.86
CA TYR A 36 -3.89 -1.75 -1.16
C TYR A 36 -4.34 -2.35 0.19
N PRO A 37 -4.04 -3.64 0.45
CA PRO A 37 -4.50 -4.31 1.66
C PRO A 37 -3.73 -3.84 2.91
N PHE A 38 -4.45 -3.80 4.03
CA PHE A 38 -3.86 -3.72 5.37
C PHE A 38 -3.18 -5.06 5.72
N LEU A 39 -2.23 -5.03 6.66
CA LEU A 39 -1.55 -6.22 7.16
C LEU A 39 -2.53 -7.25 7.77
N SER A 40 -3.67 -6.80 8.29
CA SER A 40 -4.69 -7.64 8.93
C SER A 40 -6.00 -7.76 8.13
N ALA A 41 -5.97 -7.56 6.82
CA ALA A 41 -7.14 -7.61 5.94
C ALA A 41 -7.61 -9.05 5.62
#